data_AF-A0A7R9C2E3-F1
#
_entry.id   AF-A0A7R9C2E3-F1
#
_cell.length_a   1.000
_cell.length_b   1.000
_cell.length_c   1.000
_cell.angle_alpha   90.00
_cell.angle_beta   90.00
_cell.angle_gamma   90.00
#
_symmetry.space_group_name_H-M   'P 1'
#
loop_
_entity.id
_entity.type
_entity.pdbx_description
1 polymer ?
#
loop_
_entity_poly.entity_id
_entity_poly.type
_entity_poly.pdbx_seq_one_letter_code
_entity_poly.pdbx_strand_id
1 'polypeptide(L)'
;MGTAHVLEAVRHCQSVRAVVVVTTDKCYDNKEQAQGYIETDSMGGFDPYSSSKGAAELVTASYRNSFFNIDNYNKTHQVLLASARAGNVIGGGDWSEDRLIPDIVQ
;
A
#
# COMPACT_ATOMS: atom_id res chain seq x y z
N MET A 1 0.49 -9.30 7.42
CA MET A 1 -0.38 -10.46 7.13
C MET A 1 -1.73 -10.09 6.51
N GLY A 2 -2.46 -9.07 7.01
CA GLY A 2 -3.79 -8.72 6.48
C GLY A 2 -3.85 -8.52 4.96
N THR A 3 -2.91 -7.79 4.37
CA THR A 3 -2.84 -7.58 2.91
C THR A 3 -2.79 -8.90 2.13
N ALA A 4 -1.99 -9.88 2.58
CA ALA A 4 -1.89 -11.18 1.91
C ALA A 4 -3.22 -11.94 1.95
N HIS A 5 -3.90 -11.95 3.10
CA HIS A 5 -5.21 -12.60 3.22
C HIS A 5 -6.27 -11.97 2.32
N VAL A 6 -6.30 -10.63 2.21
CA VAL A 6 -7.24 -9.93 1.33
C VAL A 6 -6.95 -10.26 -0.13
N LEU A 7 -5.68 -10.22 -0.56
CA LEU A 7 -5.31 -10.51 -1.94
C LEU A 7 -5.57 -11.98 -2.31
N GLU A 8 -5.39 -12.91 -1.37
CA GLU A 8 -5.77 -14.30 -1.57
C GLU A 8 -7.29 -14.47 -1.69
N ALA A 9 -8.07 -13.78 -0.85
CA ALA A 9 -9.54 -13.78 -0.99
C ALA A 9 -9.99 -13.21 -2.34
N VAL A 10 -9.35 -12.13 -2.81
CA VAL A 10 -9.59 -11.56 -4.14
C VAL A 10 -9.30 -12.58 -5.25
N ARG A 11 -8.24 -13.39 -5.10
CA ARG A 11 -7.87 -14.41 -6.09
C ARG A 11 -8.99 -15.43 -6.35
N HIS A 12 -9.80 -15.72 -5.34
CA HIS A 12 -10.94 -16.63 -5.42
C HIS A 12 -12.28 -15.92 -5.73
N CYS A 13 -12.30 -14.59 -5.76
CA CYS A 13 -13.52 -13.82 -5.96
C CYS A 13 -13.65 -13.35 -7.42
N GLN A 14 -14.44 -14.08 -8.20
CA GLN A 14 -14.59 -13.84 -9.65
C GLN A 14 -15.21 -12.49 -10.04
N SER A 15 -15.84 -11.76 -9.12
CA SER A 15 -16.47 -10.47 -9.40
C SER A 15 -15.52 -9.27 -9.27
N VAL A 16 -14.38 -9.42 -8.59
CA VAL A 16 -13.43 -8.32 -8.40
C VAL A 16 -12.77 -7.97 -9.73
N ARG A 17 -12.63 -6.67 -10.02
CA ARG A 17 -12.00 -6.16 -11.24
C ARG A 17 -10.82 -5.23 -10.97
N ALA A 18 -10.84 -4.52 -9.85
CA ALA A 18 -9.79 -3.62 -9.46
C ALA A 18 -9.54 -3.69 -7.95
N VAL A 19 -8.27 -3.57 -7.56
CA VAL A 19 -7.82 -3.50 -6.18
C VAL A 19 -6.81 -2.38 -6.04
N VAL A 20 -7.03 -1.50 -5.06
CA VAL A 20 -6.08 -0.46 -4.66
C VAL A 20 -5.64 -0.75 -3.23
N VAL A 21 -4.37 -1.12 -3.06
CA VAL A 21 -3.77 -1.35 -1.75
C VAL A 21 -3.20 -0.03 -1.24
N VAL A 22 -3.87 0.56 -0.26
CA VAL A 22 -3.39 1.80 0.38
C VAL A 22 -2.29 1.45 1.39
N THR A 23 -1.08 1.96 1.16
CA THR A 23 0.08 1.73 2.02
C THR A 23 0.39 2.98 2.85
N THR A 24 1.51 3.64 2.63
CA THR A 24 1.90 4.91 3.28
C THR A 24 3.11 5.48 2.53
N ASP A 25 3.32 6.78 2.62
CA ASP A 25 4.57 7.46 2.27
C ASP A 25 5.82 6.91 2.97
N LYS A 26 5.68 6.26 4.14
CA LYS A 26 6.77 5.67 4.94
C LYS A 26 7.19 4.26 4.53
N CYS A 27 6.69 3.73 3.41
CA CYS A 27 7.00 2.36 2.98
C CYS A 27 8.39 2.22 2.33
N TYR A 28 9.04 3.33 1.99
CA TYR A 28 10.36 3.36 1.40
C TYR A 28 11.47 3.09 2.43
N ASP A 29 12.61 2.61 1.94
CA ASP A 29 13.84 2.59 2.72
C ASP A 29 14.32 4.03 2.93
N ASN A 30 14.33 4.49 4.18
CA ASN A 30 14.57 5.88 4.48
C ASN A 30 16.06 6.22 4.40
N LYS A 31 16.45 6.96 3.36
CA LYS A 31 17.83 7.39 3.08
C LYS A 31 18.21 8.73 3.74
N GLU A 32 17.32 9.34 4.51
CA GLU A 32 17.56 10.64 5.18
C GLU A 32 18.04 11.73 4.20
N GLN A 33 17.36 11.81 3.05
CA GLN A 33 17.68 12.73 1.95
C GLN A 33 16.63 13.83 1.80
N ALA A 34 17.00 14.93 1.13
CA ALA A 34 16.10 16.06 0.90
C ALA A 34 15.10 15.82 -0.26
N GLN A 35 15.45 14.95 -1.21
CA GLN A 35 14.63 14.66 -2.38
C GLN A 35 13.51 13.66 -2.03
N GLY A 36 12.33 13.87 -2.62
CA GLY A 36 11.24 12.91 -2.51
C GLY A 36 11.56 11.56 -3.19
N TYR A 37 11.03 10.48 -2.64
CA TYR A 37 11.15 9.13 -3.20
C TYR A 37 10.37 9.01 -4.52
N ILE A 38 10.91 8.23 -5.44
CA ILE A 38 10.21 7.80 -6.67
C ILE A 38 9.75 6.35 -6.53
N GLU A 39 8.77 5.93 -7.33
CA GLU A 39 8.08 4.65 -7.10
C GLU A 39 8.99 3.42 -7.23
N THR A 40 10.10 3.56 -7.95
CA THR A 40 11.13 2.53 -8.16
C THR A 40 12.19 2.47 -7.06
N ASP A 41 12.17 3.40 -6.10
CA ASP A 41 13.07 3.32 -4.94
C ASP A 41 12.75 2.10 -4.06
N SER A 42 13.76 1.64 -3.33
CA SER A 42 13.66 0.47 -2.46
C SER A 42 12.58 0.64 -1.39
N MET A 43 11.84 -0.44 -1.12
CA MET A 43 10.96 -0.53 0.04
C MET A 43 11.77 -0.85 1.30
N GLY A 44 11.27 -0.40 2.45
CA GLY A 44 11.93 -0.58 3.74
C GLY A 44 11.00 -0.17 4.88
N GLY A 45 11.50 0.73 5.73
CA GLY A 45 10.80 1.24 6.90
C GLY A 45 11.59 0.94 8.18
N PHE A 46 11.87 1.99 8.96
CA PHE A 46 12.74 1.91 10.13
C PHE A 46 12.05 1.28 11.35
N ASP A 47 10.84 1.76 11.67
CA ASP A 47 10.03 1.25 12.77
C ASP A 47 9.05 0.16 12.30
N PRO A 48 8.50 -0.68 13.20
CA PRO A 48 7.62 -1.78 12.82
C PRO A 48 6.38 -1.37 12.00
N TYR A 49 5.81 -0.18 12.22
CA TYR A 49 4.69 0.30 11.40
C TYR A 49 5.17 0.55 9.97
N SER A 50 6.25 1.32 9.80
CA SER A 50 6.82 1.62 8.48
C SER A 50 7.30 0.34 7.78
N SER A 51 8.02 -0.55 8.47
CA SER A 51 8.47 -1.83 7.92
C SER A 51 7.29 -2.72 7.48
N SER A 52 6.19 -2.72 8.23
CA SER A 52 4.99 -3.49 7.86
C SER A 52 4.38 -3.01 6.54
N LYS A 53 4.53 -1.72 6.23
CA LYS A 53 4.02 -1.12 4.99
C LYS A 53 4.95 -1.37 3.81
N GLY A 54 6.27 -1.35 4.01
CA GLY A 54 7.23 -1.84 3.02
C GLY A 54 6.98 -3.33 2.70
N ALA A 55 6.73 -4.16 3.71
CA ALA A 55 6.35 -5.55 3.51
C ALA A 55 5.02 -5.71 2.75
N ALA A 56 4.04 -4.84 3.01
CA ALA A 56 2.77 -4.83 2.26
C ALA A 56 2.96 -4.49 0.77
N GLU A 57 3.89 -3.60 0.42
CA GLU A 57 4.27 -3.32 -0.97
C GLU A 57 4.89 -4.55 -1.64
N LEU A 58 5.81 -5.23 -0.96
CA LEU A 58 6.43 -6.47 -1.47
C LEU A 58 5.40 -7.59 -1.69
N VAL A 59 4.48 -7.78 -0.75
CA VAL A 59 3.37 -8.73 -0.89
C VAL A 59 2.50 -8.36 -2.09
N THR A 60 2.14 -7.07 -2.24
CA THR A 60 1.31 -6.59 -3.35
C THR A 60 1.99 -6.84 -4.69
N ALA A 61 3.29 -6.52 -4.80
CA ALA A 61 4.07 -6.77 -6.00
C ALA A 61 4.18 -8.27 -6.32
N SER A 62 4.42 -9.11 -5.31
CA SER A 62 4.47 -10.57 -5.47
C SER A 62 3.13 -11.12 -5.99
N TYR A 63 2.00 -10.74 -5.39
CA TYR A 63 0.69 -11.18 -5.85
C TYR A 63 0.36 -10.70 -7.27
N ARG A 64 0.74 -9.46 -7.59
CA ARG A 64 0.61 -8.93 -8.96
C ARG A 64 1.40 -9.79 -9.94
N ASN A 65 2.65 -10.09 -9.65
CA ASN A 65 3.51 -10.84 -10.57
C ASN A 65 3.09 -12.31 -10.70
N SER A 66 2.67 -12.94 -9.60
CA SER A 66 2.37 -14.38 -9.56
C SER A 66 0.94 -14.73 -9.99
N PHE A 67 -0.05 -13.89 -9.68
CA PHE A 67 -1.47 -14.25 -9.85
C PHE A 67 -2.27 -13.25 -10.67
N PHE A 68 -1.88 -11.98 -10.66
CA PHE A 68 -2.58 -10.90 -11.37
C PHE A 68 -1.68 -10.20 -12.40
N ASN A 69 -0.86 -10.98 -13.09
CA ASN A 69 0.14 -10.45 -14.00
C ASN A 69 -0.55 -9.80 -15.21
N ILE A 70 -0.17 -8.57 -15.56
CA ILE A 70 -0.81 -7.82 -16.64
C ILE A 70 -0.82 -8.56 -17.98
N ASP A 71 0.19 -9.39 -18.26
CA ASP A 71 0.29 -10.19 -19.49
C ASP A 71 -0.80 -11.28 -19.58
N ASN A 72 -1.37 -11.65 -18.43
CA ASN A 72 -2.41 -12.65 -18.26
C ASN A 72 -3.81 -12.06 -18.04
N TYR A 73 -3.92 -10.72 -18.02
CA TYR A 73 -5.19 -10.02 -17.90
C TYR A 73 -6.11 -10.38 -19.08
N ASN A 74 -7.38 -10.67 -18.79
CA ASN A 74 -8.39 -11.21 -19.71
C ASN A 74 -8.07 -12.60 -20.32
N LYS A 75 -7.01 -13.28 -19.84
CA LYS A 75 -6.69 -14.66 -20.23
C LYS A 75 -6.97 -15.62 -19.07
N THR A 76 -6.38 -15.36 -17.90
CA THR A 76 -6.52 -16.22 -16.71
C THR A 76 -7.12 -15.51 -15.51
N HIS A 77 -7.11 -14.18 -15.48
CA HIS A 77 -7.77 -13.36 -14.45
C HIS A 77 -8.35 -12.07 -15.04
N GLN A 78 -9.22 -11.39 -14.28
CA GLN A 78 -9.83 -10.11 -14.65
C GLN A 78 -9.54 -8.99 -13.63
N VAL A 79 -8.54 -9.17 -12.76
CA VAL A 79 -8.18 -8.21 -11.71
C VAL A 79 -7.00 -7.33 -12.13
N LEU A 80 -7.14 -6.01 -11.94
CA LEU A 80 -6.06 -5.02 -11.95
C LEU A 80 -5.69 -4.67 -10.51
N LEU A 81 -4.39 -4.69 -10.19
CA LEU A 81 -3.89 -4.49 -8.83
C LEU A 81 -2.84 -3.37 -8.78
N ALA A 82 -3.09 -2.33 -7.99
CA ALA A 82 -2.16 -1.24 -7.74
C ALA A 82 -1.95 -1.01 -6.23
N SER A 83 -0.82 -0.41 -5.87
CA SER A 83 -0.59 0.17 -4.54
C SER A 83 -0.61 1.69 -4.64
N ALA A 84 -1.07 2.37 -3.59
CA ALA A 84 -1.13 3.82 -3.49
C ALA A 84 -0.45 4.28 -2.20
N ARG A 85 0.53 5.18 -2.34
CA ARG A 85 1.40 5.66 -1.26
C ARG A 85 1.06 7.11 -0.95
N ALA A 86 0.62 7.39 0.27
CA ALA A 86 0.30 8.73 0.72
C ALA A 86 0.54 8.86 2.22
N GLY A 87 0.74 10.09 2.69
CA GLY A 87 0.90 10.42 4.10
C GLY A 87 0.42 11.83 4.39
N ASN A 88 0.52 12.25 5.65
CA ASN A 88 0.18 13.60 6.10
C ASN A 88 -1.23 14.05 5.69
N VAL A 89 -2.18 13.12 5.64
CA VAL A 89 -3.58 13.38 5.29
C VAL A 89 -4.25 14.17 6.41
N ILE A 90 -4.89 15.30 6.10
CA ILE A 90 -5.62 16.13 7.07
C ILE A 90 -7.02 16.44 6.55
N GLY A 91 -7.98 16.62 7.45
CA GLY A 91 -9.36 16.96 7.10
C GLY A 91 -10.29 16.93 8.30
N GLY A 92 -11.46 17.57 8.17
CA GLY A 92 -12.50 17.52 9.20
C GLY A 92 -13.00 16.09 9.40
N GLY A 93 -13.33 15.73 10.66
CA GLY A 93 -13.73 14.36 11.03
C GLY A 93 -12.57 13.43 11.40
N ASP A 94 -11.35 13.95 11.52
CA ASP A 94 -10.21 13.23 12.08
C ASP A 94 -10.20 13.38 13.62
N TRP A 95 -10.50 12.29 14.33
CA TRP A 95 -10.47 12.19 15.79
C TRP A 95 -9.31 11.33 16.30
N SER A 96 -8.26 11.18 15.50
CA SER A 96 -7.09 10.40 15.89
C SER A 96 -6.29 11.15 16.95
N GLU A 97 -5.95 10.47 18.04
CA GLU A 97 -5.01 10.98 19.06
C GLU A 97 -3.58 11.09 18.51
N ASP A 98 -2.78 11.98 19.09
CA ASP A 98 -1.37 12.22 18.74
C ASP A 98 -1.15 12.63 17.27
N ARG A 99 -2.10 13.39 16.72
CA ARG A 99 -1.97 14.00 15.39
C ARG A 99 -2.07 15.52 15.51
N LEU A 100 -1.08 16.20 14.94
CA LEU A 100 -0.90 17.65 15.06
C LEU A 100 -2.17 18.49 14.84
N ILE A 101 -2.93 18.23 13.77
CA ILE A 101 -4.12 19.04 13.46
C ILE A 101 -5.29 18.71 14.39
N PRO A 102 -5.68 17.43 14.60
CA PRO A 102 -6.65 17.07 15.62
C PRO A 102 -6.35 17.64 17.00
N ASP A 103 -5.10 17.52 17.47
CA ASP A 103 -4.70 17.95 18.82
C ASP A 103 -4.73 19.48 19.01
N ILE A 104 -4.59 20.28 17.93
CA ILE A 104 -4.67 21.75 18.01
C ILE A 104 -6.13 22.23 18.06
N VAL A 105 -7.04 21.52 17.40
CA VAL A 105 -8.42 21.98 17.18
C VAL A 105 -9.38 21.50 18.28
N GLN A 106 -9.02 20.43 19.00
CA GLN A 106 -9.86 19.79 20.02
C GLN A 106 -9.53 20.25 21.44
#